data_AF-A0A8H5J609-F1
#
_entry.id   AF-A0A8H5J609-F1
#
_cell.length_a   1.000
_cell.length_b   1.000
_cell.length_c   1.000
_cell.angle_alpha   90.00
_cell.angle_beta   90.00
_cell.angle_gamma   90.00
#
_symmetry.space_group_name_H-M   'P 1'
#
loop_
_entity.id
_entity.type
_entity.pdbx_description
1 polymer ?
#
loop_
_entity_poly.entity_id
_entity_poly.type
_entity_poly.pdbx_seq_one_letter_code
_entity_poly.pdbx_strand_id
1 'polypeptide(L)'
;MRFSIFAVAAAFGLALAAPTQHSKRDDCSSSDQGARAKLTVLVYNILDSMVSHNPDTLPLATQYRATENSHPAALGFMTAWRTITRVSKPSLLAIDTTVGSAYFALAVSEGNDELQSVLRGRVKVVDDKITELEIYINRSRGDHGFTFSAAELAENSEFLTDLPSNRTKASRETLEKVSAATFNPNTTFEAKLADDCQFTEVGGRVVDPGPNRNGSYDPLGCQFPGLPSDKNARLNLVIDEETGIVVTGAIIPGLVYPYGNISAFIPDELSAPQVAQDLWTNVTLAQGGTGLLEKAPATGEVLEVVQYYNNKIYAVQVNLYLSGPGMTSVWTSKVE
;
A
#
# COMPACT_ATOMS: atom_id res chain seq x y z
N MET A 1 -55.78 -55.59 13.30
CA MET A 1 -56.18 -54.90 14.56
C MET A 1 -56.64 -53.49 14.19
N ARG A 2 -57.89 -53.19 14.52
CA ARG A 2 -58.52 -51.85 14.46
C ARG A 2 -58.07 -51.03 15.67
N PHE A 3 -58.05 -49.70 15.57
CA PHE A 3 -58.39 -48.65 16.58
C PHE A 3 -57.87 -47.33 15.98
N SER A 4 -58.69 -46.39 15.50
CA SER A 4 -59.67 -45.51 16.15
C SER A 4 -59.12 -44.09 16.26
N ILE A 5 -59.95 -43.17 15.78
CA ILE A 5 -59.84 -41.72 15.70
C ILE A 5 -59.94 -41.09 17.10
N PHE A 6 -59.20 -40.01 17.36
CA PHE A 6 -59.66 -38.90 18.20
C PHE A 6 -59.28 -37.56 17.59
N ALA A 7 -60.30 -36.75 17.35
CA ALA A 7 -60.21 -35.34 16.99
C ALA A 7 -60.13 -34.50 18.26
N VAL A 8 -59.30 -33.45 18.24
CA VAL A 8 -59.38 -32.34 19.20
C VAL A 8 -59.30 -31.04 18.40
N ALA A 9 -60.37 -30.26 18.47
CA ALA A 9 -60.44 -28.88 18.01
C ALA A 9 -59.84 -27.96 19.09
N ALA A 10 -59.06 -26.97 18.67
CA ALA A 10 -58.69 -25.85 19.53
C ALA A 10 -58.67 -24.54 18.73
N ALA A 11 -59.15 -23.50 19.38
CA ALA A 11 -59.78 -22.31 18.84
C ALA A 11 -58.84 -21.27 18.22
N PHE A 12 -59.42 -20.51 17.29
CA PHE A 12 -58.93 -19.25 16.77
C PHE A 12 -58.75 -18.20 17.89
N GLY A 13 -57.56 -17.63 17.97
CA GLY A 13 -57.30 -16.35 18.64
C GLY A 13 -56.62 -15.40 17.67
N LEU A 14 -57.39 -14.50 17.05
CA LEU A 14 -56.85 -13.35 16.33
C LEU A 14 -56.33 -12.34 17.36
N ALA A 15 -55.00 -12.21 17.46
CA ALA A 15 -54.38 -11.05 18.09
C ALA A 15 -54.09 -10.01 16.99
N LEU A 16 -54.84 -8.90 17.01
CA LEU A 16 -54.53 -7.69 16.25
C LEU A 16 -53.30 -7.04 16.88
N ALA A 17 -52.13 -7.24 16.27
CA ALA A 17 -50.93 -6.49 16.61
C ALA A 17 -51.05 -5.07 16.03
N ALA A 18 -50.99 -4.06 16.90
CA ALA A 18 -50.89 -2.67 16.51
C ALA A 18 -49.56 -2.44 15.75
N PRO A 19 -49.53 -1.58 14.72
CA PRO A 19 -48.28 -1.21 14.06
C PRO A 19 -47.46 -0.37 15.03
N THR A 20 -46.41 -0.97 15.58
CA THR A 20 -45.32 -0.25 16.24
C THR A 20 -44.64 0.61 15.19
N GLN A 21 -44.77 1.93 15.33
CA GLN A 21 -43.96 2.91 14.62
C GLN A 21 -42.49 2.60 14.88
N HIS A 22 -41.83 1.99 13.89
CA HIS A 22 -40.38 1.90 13.87
C HIS A 22 -39.83 3.30 13.65
N SER A 23 -39.35 3.86 14.77
CA SER A 23 -38.48 5.03 14.80
C SER A 23 -37.32 4.82 13.85
N LYS A 24 -37.24 5.68 12.83
CA LYS A 24 -36.15 5.79 11.87
C LYS A 24 -34.93 6.33 12.65
N ARG A 25 -34.15 5.43 13.25
CA ARG A 25 -32.87 5.74 13.89
C ARG A 25 -31.76 5.48 12.88
N ASP A 26 -31.11 6.57 12.47
CA ASP A 26 -29.70 6.71 12.08
C ASP A 26 -29.04 5.50 11.41
N ASP A 27 -29.22 5.40 10.09
CA ASP A 27 -28.68 4.33 9.23
C ASP A 27 -27.49 4.82 8.37
N CYS A 28 -26.60 5.64 8.96
CA CYS A 28 -25.36 6.08 8.28
C CYS A 28 -24.11 5.30 8.67
N SER A 29 -24.18 4.31 9.57
CA SER A 29 -23.01 3.45 9.90
C SER A 29 -23.11 2.00 9.40
N SER A 30 -24.29 1.54 8.98
CA SER A 30 -24.48 0.17 8.47
C SER A 30 -23.99 0.00 7.03
N SER A 31 -24.17 1.03 6.19
CA SER A 31 -23.80 1.02 4.78
C SER A 31 -22.29 1.10 4.55
N ASP A 32 -21.61 1.95 5.32
CA ASP A 32 -20.16 2.14 5.22
C ASP A 32 -19.37 0.94 5.79
N GLN A 33 -19.79 0.40 6.94
CA GLN A 33 -19.23 -0.85 7.46
C GLN A 33 -19.47 -2.02 6.49
N GLY A 34 -20.65 -2.05 5.84
CA GLY A 34 -20.95 -3.01 4.79
C GLY A 34 -20.02 -2.86 3.57
N ALA A 35 -19.81 -1.65 3.08
CA ALA A 35 -18.92 -1.36 1.95
C ALA A 35 -17.46 -1.72 2.28
N ARG A 36 -16.97 -1.35 3.47
CA ARG A 36 -15.64 -1.71 3.94
C ARG A 36 -15.45 -3.22 4.06
N ALA A 37 -16.45 -3.93 4.59
CA ALA A 37 -16.41 -5.40 4.68
C ALA A 37 -16.37 -6.05 3.28
N LYS A 38 -17.14 -5.54 2.32
CA LYS A 38 -17.10 -6.02 0.93
C LYS A 38 -15.74 -5.84 0.28
N LEU A 39 -15.13 -4.66 0.41
CA LEU A 39 -13.78 -4.40 -0.13
C LEU A 39 -12.72 -5.27 0.54
N THR A 40 -12.82 -5.47 1.86
CA THR A 40 -11.97 -6.43 2.58
C THR A 40 -12.08 -7.83 1.99
N VAL A 41 -13.29 -8.36 1.84
CA VAL A 41 -13.53 -9.69 1.25
C VAL A 41 -12.96 -9.78 -0.17
N LEU A 42 -13.12 -8.73 -0.98
CA LEU A 42 -12.57 -8.71 -2.32
C LEU A 42 -11.04 -8.77 -2.33
N VAL A 43 -10.35 -8.07 -1.43
CA VAL A 43 -8.90 -8.16 -1.29
C VAL A 43 -8.49 -9.60 -0.96
N TYR A 44 -9.16 -10.26 -0.02
CA TYR A 44 -8.91 -11.68 0.27
C TYR A 44 -9.16 -12.58 -0.96
N ASN A 45 -10.24 -12.36 -1.71
CA ASN A 45 -10.50 -13.11 -2.94
C ASN A 45 -9.38 -12.94 -3.98
N ILE A 46 -8.80 -11.74 -4.11
CA ILE A 46 -7.62 -11.51 -4.96
C ILE A 46 -6.46 -12.38 -4.51
N LEU A 47 -6.14 -12.37 -3.22
CA LEU A 47 -5.04 -13.16 -2.65
C LEU A 47 -5.27 -14.68 -2.80
N ASP A 48 -6.49 -15.14 -2.52
CA ASP A 48 -6.87 -16.54 -2.68
C ASP A 48 -6.82 -16.98 -4.16
N SER A 49 -7.16 -16.08 -5.09
CA SER A 49 -7.04 -16.36 -6.52
C SER A 49 -5.57 -16.51 -6.97
N MET A 50 -4.64 -15.78 -6.36
CA MET A 50 -3.20 -15.92 -6.63
C MET A 50 -2.68 -17.27 -6.15
N VAL A 51 -3.04 -17.65 -4.92
CA VAL A 51 -2.67 -18.94 -4.29
C VAL A 51 -3.25 -20.13 -5.04
N SER A 52 -4.51 -20.03 -5.47
CA SER A 52 -5.16 -21.07 -6.28
C SER A 52 -4.78 -21.03 -7.76
N HIS A 53 -3.91 -20.08 -8.15
CA HIS A 53 -3.48 -19.87 -9.54
C HIS A 53 -4.65 -19.71 -10.52
N ASN A 54 -5.76 -19.12 -10.06
CA ASN A 54 -7.00 -19.05 -10.82
C ASN A 54 -7.62 -17.64 -10.78
N PRO A 55 -7.16 -16.72 -11.66
CA PRO A 55 -7.69 -15.37 -11.72
C PRO A 55 -9.15 -15.29 -12.20
N ASP A 56 -9.68 -16.33 -12.84
CA ASP A 56 -11.05 -16.35 -13.38
C ASP A 56 -12.12 -16.42 -12.26
N THR A 57 -11.69 -16.66 -11.02
CA THR A 57 -12.55 -16.57 -9.83
C THR A 57 -12.91 -15.14 -9.45
N LEU A 58 -12.20 -14.14 -9.99
CA LEU A 58 -12.37 -12.75 -9.61
C LEU A 58 -13.54 -12.08 -10.35
N PRO A 59 -14.29 -11.17 -9.67
CA PRO A 59 -15.36 -10.43 -10.30
C PRO A 59 -14.77 -9.26 -11.12
N LEU A 60 -14.16 -9.55 -12.26
CA LEU A 60 -13.60 -8.51 -13.14
C LEU A 60 -14.71 -7.75 -13.88
N ALA A 61 -14.50 -6.45 -14.12
CA ALA A 61 -15.32 -5.69 -15.04
C ALA A 61 -15.09 -6.17 -16.49
N THR A 62 -16.04 -5.91 -17.39
CA THR A 62 -15.92 -6.27 -18.82
C THR A 62 -14.61 -5.77 -19.45
N GLN A 63 -14.16 -4.59 -19.01
CA GLN A 63 -12.83 -4.08 -19.29
C GLN A 63 -12.21 -3.63 -17.97
N TYR A 64 -10.99 -4.09 -17.72
CA TYR A 64 -10.22 -3.75 -16.52
C TYR A 64 -8.79 -3.41 -16.92
N ARG A 65 -8.08 -2.69 -16.05
CA ARG A 65 -6.65 -2.41 -16.19
C ARG A 65 -5.91 -3.12 -15.07
N ALA A 66 -4.80 -3.76 -15.40
CA ALA A 66 -3.97 -4.37 -14.37
C ALA A 66 -2.49 -4.25 -14.67
N THR A 67 -1.68 -4.09 -13.63
CA THR A 67 -0.22 -4.06 -13.73
C THR A 67 0.43 -4.89 -12.64
N GLU A 68 1.49 -5.61 -12.98
CA GLU A 68 2.44 -6.18 -12.02
C GLU A 68 3.79 -5.48 -12.21
N ASN A 69 4.35 -4.91 -11.15
CA ASN A 69 5.64 -4.21 -11.20
C ASN A 69 5.69 -3.18 -12.35
N SER A 70 4.65 -2.34 -12.42
CA SER A 70 4.50 -1.30 -13.46
C SER A 70 4.30 -1.83 -14.89
N HIS A 71 4.22 -3.14 -15.09
CA HIS A 71 4.03 -3.77 -16.38
C HIS A 71 2.56 -4.17 -16.59
N PRO A 72 1.86 -3.61 -17.60
CA PRO A 72 0.49 -4.02 -17.92
C PRO A 72 0.44 -5.49 -18.36
N ALA A 73 -0.43 -6.27 -17.74
CA ALA A 73 -0.63 -7.66 -18.10
C ALA A 73 -2.07 -8.10 -17.76
N ALA A 74 -2.55 -9.14 -18.46
CA ALA A 74 -3.73 -9.86 -18.00
C ALA A 74 -3.35 -10.72 -16.78
N LEU A 75 -4.28 -10.90 -15.83
CA LEU A 75 -3.97 -11.51 -14.53
C LEU A 75 -3.37 -12.91 -14.64
N GLY A 76 -3.85 -13.74 -15.58
CA GLY A 76 -3.31 -15.10 -15.80
C GLY A 76 -1.88 -15.14 -16.36
N PHE A 77 -1.35 -14.01 -16.84
CA PHE A 77 0.03 -13.89 -17.33
C PHE A 77 0.98 -13.24 -16.31
N MET A 78 0.43 -12.63 -15.26
CA MET A 78 1.21 -12.05 -14.16
C MET A 78 1.94 -13.16 -13.39
N THR A 79 3.15 -12.85 -12.93
CA THR A 79 3.97 -13.81 -12.16
C THR A 79 3.28 -14.19 -10.86
N ALA A 80 2.58 -13.24 -10.22
CA ALA A 80 1.85 -13.44 -8.97
C ALA A 80 0.92 -14.67 -9.02
N TRP A 81 0.13 -14.84 -10.08
CA TRP A 81 -0.78 -15.98 -10.25
C TRP A 81 -0.09 -17.29 -10.64
N ARG A 82 1.21 -17.27 -10.90
CA ARG A 82 1.99 -18.45 -11.30
C ARG A 82 2.93 -18.94 -10.22
N THR A 83 3.36 -18.04 -9.33
CA THR A 83 4.42 -18.33 -8.36
C THR A 83 3.94 -18.28 -6.92
N ILE A 84 2.93 -17.47 -6.58
CA ILE A 84 2.51 -17.31 -5.19
C ILE A 84 1.85 -18.58 -4.69
N THR A 85 2.49 -19.26 -3.74
CA THR A 85 1.99 -20.50 -3.12
C THR A 85 1.29 -20.22 -1.80
N ARG A 86 1.65 -19.14 -1.11
CA ARG A 86 1.14 -18.77 0.21
C ARG A 86 1.12 -17.26 0.40
N VAL A 87 0.17 -16.79 1.19
CA VAL A 87 -0.02 -15.39 1.56
C VAL A 87 -0.22 -15.29 3.07
N SER A 88 0.31 -14.24 3.70
CA SER A 88 -0.14 -13.84 5.05
C SER A 88 -1.48 -13.09 4.96
N LYS A 89 -2.08 -12.78 6.11
CA LYS A 89 -3.11 -11.74 6.16
C LYS A 89 -2.47 -10.40 5.75
N PRO A 90 -3.23 -9.47 5.14
CA PRO A 90 -2.81 -8.08 5.00
C PRO A 90 -2.31 -7.52 6.31
N SER A 91 -1.02 -7.19 6.37
CA SER A 91 -0.39 -6.49 7.49
C SER A 91 -0.88 -5.03 7.53
N LEU A 92 -1.13 -4.47 6.34
CA LEU A 92 -1.72 -3.16 6.16
C LEU A 92 -2.89 -3.29 5.18
N LEU A 93 -4.04 -2.72 5.54
CA LEU A 93 -5.23 -2.65 4.69
C LEU A 93 -5.91 -1.30 4.90
N ALA A 94 -5.79 -0.42 3.91
CA ALA A 94 -6.47 0.87 3.87
C ALA A 94 -7.62 0.80 2.89
N ILE A 95 -8.82 1.24 3.30
CA ILE A 95 -10.04 1.13 2.50
C ILE A 95 -10.68 2.50 2.35
N ASP A 96 -10.89 2.90 1.09
CA ASP A 96 -11.63 4.11 0.71
C ASP A 96 -12.98 3.71 0.12
N THR A 97 -14.03 3.81 0.95
CA THR A 97 -15.40 3.49 0.57
C THR A 97 -16.03 4.55 -0.33
N THR A 98 -15.47 5.77 -0.38
CA THR A 98 -15.99 6.86 -1.22
C THR A 98 -15.71 6.62 -2.70
N VAL A 99 -14.51 6.14 -3.03
CA VAL A 99 -14.10 5.88 -4.42
C VAL A 99 -14.02 4.40 -4.79
N GLY A 100 -14.36 3.50 -3.84
CA GLY A 100 -14.34 2.06 -4.05
C GLY A 100 -12.93 1.50 -4.23
N SER A 101 -11.95 2.02 -3.50
CA SER A 101 -10.55 1.59 -3.61
C SER A 101 -10.03 0.98 -2.31
N ALA A 102 -9.06 0.08 -2.41
CA ALA A 102 -8.32 -0.41 -1.26
C ALA A 102 -6.83 -0.55 -1.59
N TYR A 103 -5.98 -0.28 -0.61
CA TYR A 103 -4.55 -0.55 -0.64
C TYR A 103 -4.24 -1.66 0.37
N PHE A 104 -3.35 -2.56 0.01
CA PHE A 104 -2.92 -3.65 0.88
C PHE A 104 -1.43 -3.91 0.78
N ALA A 105 -0.82 -4.36 1.88
CA ALA A 105 0.53 -4.90 1.91
C ALA A 105 0.58 -6.14 2.82
N LEU A 106 1.30 -7.17 2.37
CA LEU A 106 1.44 -8.44 3.06
C LEU A 106 2.72 -9.17 2.65
N ALA A 107 3.10 -10.16 3.45
CA ALA A 107 4.15 -11.09 3.07
C ALA A 107 3.57 -12.23 2.23
N VAL A 108 4.32 -12.69 1.23
CA VAL A 108 3.96 -13.80 0.34
C VAL A 108 5.14 -14.74 0.15
N SER A 109 4.83 -15.97 -0.24
CA SER A 109 5.81 -16.96 -0.66
C SER A 109 5.70 -17.23 -2.15
N GLU A 110 6.83 -17.29 -2.85
CA GLU A 110 6.91 -17.57 -4.28
C GLU A 110 7.65 -18.90 -4.51
N GLY A 111 6.92 -19.97 -4.84
CA GLY A 111 7.50 -21.27 -5.17
C GLY A 111 8.13 -22.05 -4.00
N ASN A 112 7.97 -21.58 -2.76
CA ASN A 112 8.41 -22.28 -1.55
C ASN A 112 7.38 -22.12 -0.41
N ASP A 113 7.79 -22.32 0.85
CA ASP A 113 6.95 -22.24 2.04
C ASP A 113 7.28 -21.06 2.97
N GLU A 114 8.26 -20.24 2.60
CA GLU A 114 8.75 -19.12 3.39
C GLU A 114 8.17 -17.79 2.87
N LEU A 115 7.65 -16.97 3.78
CA LEU A 115 7.09 -15.65 3.48
C LEU A 115 8.22 -14.62 3.33
N GLN A 116 8.90 -14.65 2.19
CA GLN A 116 10.13 -13.89 1.94
C GLN A 116 9.95 -12.66 1.06
N SER A 117 8.84 -12.57 0.33
CA SER A 117 8.51 -11.43 -0.53
C SER A 117 7.44 -10.54 0.11
N VAL A 118 7.46 -9.25 -0.19
CA VAL A 118 6.39 -8.31 0.16
C VAL A 118 5.55 -8.06 -1.09
N LEU A 119 4.29 -8.49 -1.05
CA LEU A 119 3.27 -8.11 -2.03
C LEU A 119 2.55 -6.88 -1.50
N ARG A 120 2.47 -5.86 -2.34
CA ARG A 120 1.64 -4.67 -2.10
C ARG A 120 0.81 -4.37 -3.31
N GLY A 121 -0.33 -3.75 -3.11
CA GLY A 121 -1.18 -3.42 -4.23
C GLY A 121 -2.31 -2.48 -3.90
N ARG A 122 -2.96 -2.04 -4.97
CA ARG A 122 -4.16 -1.21 -4.96
C ARG A 122 -5.19 -1.84 -5.88
N VAL A 123 -6.42 -1.93 -5.40
CA VAL A 123 -7.58 -2.35 -6.20
C VAL A 123 -8.60 -1.22 -6.25
N LYS A 124 -9.28 -1.07 -7.39
CA LYS A 124 -10.46 -0.21 -7.55
C LYS A 124 -11.65 -1.00 -8.06
N VAL A 125 -12.80 -0.70 -7.49
CA VAL A 125 -14.06 -1.42 -7.68
C VAL A 125 -15.16 -0.47 -8.10
N VAL A 126 -15.93 -0.86 -9.10
CA VAL A 126 -17.17 -0.19 -9.51
C VAL A 126 -18.22 -1.28 -9.70
N ASP A 127 -19.42 -1.08 -9.15
CA ASP A 127 -20.53 -2.06 -9.23
C ASP A 127 -20.13 -3.49 -8.79
N ASP A 128 -19.40 -3.59 -7.68
CA ASP A 128 -18.85 -4.85 -7.14
C ASP A 128 -17.93 -5.60 -8.14
N LYS A 129 -17.38 -4.90 -9.14
CA LYS A 129 -16.42 -5.42 -10.12
C LYS A 129 -15.06 -4.72 -10.07
N ILE A 130 -13.97 -5.49 -10.17
CA ILE A 130 -12.60 -4.96 -10.27
C ILE A 130 -12.44 -4.25 -11.61
N THR A 131 -12.16 -2.95 -11.56
CA THR A 131 -11.86 -2.12 -12.74
C THR A 131 -10.37 -1.83 -12.86
N GLU A 132 -9.65 -1.79 -11.75
CA GLU A 132 -8.21 -1.58 -11.72
C GLU A 132 -7.55 -2.48 -10.66
N LEU A 133 -6.42 -3.10 -11.02
CA LEU A 133 -5.58 -3.85 -10.09
C LEU A 133 -4.10 -3.56 -10.33
N GLU A 134 -3.46 -2.94 -9.36
CA GLU A 134 -2.06 -2.56 -9.40
C GLU A 134 -1.32 -3.32 -8.31
N ILE A 135 -0.35 -4.16 -8.66
CA ILE A 135 0.43 -4.93 -7.69
C ILE A 135 1.94 -4.81 -7.91
N TYR A 136 2.69 -4.92 -6.83
CA TYR A 136 4.15 -4.96 -6.81
C TYR A 136 4.61 -6.09 -5.89
N ILE A 137 5.65 -6.81 -6.32
CA ILE A 137 6.29 -7.85 -5.51
C ILE A 137 7.75 -7.48 -5.33
N ASN A 138 8.10 -7.04 -4.12
CA ASN A 138 9.47 -6.80 -3.72
C ASN A 138 10.02 -8.07 -3.06
N ARG A 139 11.14 -8.58 -3.56
CA ARG A 139 11.81 -9.82 -3.13
C ARG A 139 13.07 -9.55 -2.34
N SER A 140 13.66 -8.37 -2.56
CA SER A 140 14.88 -7.94 -1.88
C SER A 140 15.04 -6.42 -1.95
N ARG A 141 16.04 -5.89 -1.23
CA ARG A 141 16.48 -4.48 -1.34
C ARG A 141 16.82 -4.07 -2.78
N GLY A 142 17.24 -5.01 -3.63
CA GLY A 142 17.55 -4.75 -5.03
C GLY A 142 16.35 -4.26 -5.86
N ASP A 143 15.12 -4.55 -5.42
CA ASP A 143 13.92 -4.14 -6.15
C ASP A 143 13.47 -2.71 -5.83
N HIS A 144 14.01 -2.04 -4.81
CA HIS A 144 13.48 -0.75 -4.35
C HIS A 144 14.52 0.23 -3.81
N GLY A 145 15.64 -0.23 -3.27
CA GLY A 145 16.76 0.65 -2.96
C GLY A 145 17.32 0.44 -1.56
N PHE A 146 16.57 0.77 -0.51
CA PHE A 146 17.19 1.02 0.78
C PHE A 146 16.84 -0.01 1.87
N THR A 147 15.60 -0.06 2.36
CA THR A 147 15.18 -1.02 3.39
C THR A 147 14.11 -1.98 2.91
N PHE A 148 14.29 -3.27 3.25
CA PHE A 148 13.39 -4.38 2.94
C PHE A 148 13.25 -5.30 4.16
N SER A 149 12.02 -5.69 4.50
CA SER A 149 11.80 -6.77 5.45
C SER A 149 10.40 -7.38 5.33
N ALA A 150 10.29 -8.57 4.75
CA ALA A 150 9.05 -9.34 4.79
C ALA A 150 8.73 -9.84 6.21
N ALA A 151 9.76 -10.13 7.01
CA ALA A 151 9.60 -10.64 8.38
C ALA A 151 9.06 -9.58 9.35
N GLU A 152 9.51 -8.34 9.23
CA GLU A 152 9.12 -7.24 10.14
C GLU A 152 7.88 -6.48 9.65
N LEU A 153 7.37 -6.78 8.45
CA LEU A 153 6.24 -6.07 7.83
C LEU A 153 5.02 -6.03 8.75
N ALA A 154 4.66 -7.15 9.38
CA ALA A 154 3.48 -7.23 10.25
C ALA A 154 3.63 -6.32 11.47
N GLU A 155 4.71 -6.49 12.24
CA GLU A 155 4.99 -5.69 13.44
C GLU A 155 5.07 -4.19 13.11
N ASN A 156 5.75 -3.82 12.03
CA ASN A 156 5.86 -2.42 11.64
C ASN A 156 4.54 -1.83 11.13
N SER A 157 3.61 -2.65 10.62
CA SER A 157 2.28 -2.21 10.21
C SER A 157 1.27 -2.15 11.36
N GLU A 158 1.53 -2.81 12.49
CA GLU A 158 0.69 -2.70 13.69
C GLU A 158 0.62 -1.25 14.17
N PHE A 159 1.72 -0.50 14.10
CA PHE A 159 1.75 0.93 14.39
C PHE A 159 0.74 1.75 13.57
N LEU A 160 0.47 1.32 12.32
CA LEU A 160 -0.48 1.98 11.42
C LEU A 160 -1.93 1.55 11.66
N THR A 161 -2.16 0.43 12.34
CA THR A 161 -3.49 -0.21 12.43
C THR A 161 -4.04 -0.23 13.86
N ASP A 162 -3.20 -0.23 14.90
CA ASP A 162 -3.58 -0.12 16.31
C ASP A 162 -3.66 1.35 16.74
N LEU A 163 -4.74 2.00 16.33
CA LEU A 163 -4.86 3.45 16.46
C LEU A 163 -5.46 3.88 17.81
N PRO A 164 -4.93 4.95 18.45
CA PRO A 164 -5.50 5.46 19.69
C PRO A 164 -6.99 5.80 19.55
N SER A 165 -7.82 5.34 20.48
CA SER A 165 -9.28 5.54 20.44
C SER A 165 -9.70 6.99 20.66
N ASN A 166 -8.84 7.80 21.29
CA ASN A 166 -9.05 9.22 21.55
C ASN A 166 -8.51 10.14 20.46
N ARG A 167 -8.08 9.62 19.31
CA ARG A 167 -7.57 10.43 18.20
C ARG A 167 -8.69 11.29 17.58
N THR A 168 -8.32 12.50 17.19
CA THR A 168 -9.13 13.33 16.30
C THR A 168 -8.84 12.91 14.87
N LYS A 169 -9.81 12.24 14.25
CA LYS A 169 -9.78 11.92 12.81
C LYS A 169 -9.74 13.20 11.98
N ALA A 170 -8.94 13.19 10.91
CA ALA A 170 -8.94 14.27 9.94
C ALA A 170 -10.15 14.16 8.99
N SER A 171 -10.59 15.28 8.42
CA SER A 171 -11.59 15.26 7.35
C SER A 171 -10.97 14.74 6.05
N ARG A 172 -11.79 14.18 5.15
CA ARG A 172 -11.37 13.85 3.77
C ARG A 172 -10.66 15.00 3.08
N GLU A 173 -11.20 16.22 3.14
CA GLU A 173 -10.57 17.40 2.54
C GLU A 173 -9.15 17.64 3.08
N THR A 174 -8.92 17.38 4.37
CA THR A 174 -7.58 17.47 4.97
C THR A 174 -6.67 16.36 4.45
N LEU A 175 -7.17 15.12 4.35
CA LEU A 175 -6.41 13.99 3.83
C LEU A 175 -6.08 14.14 2.33
N GLU A 176 -6.95 14.78 1.54
CA GLU A 176 -6.66 15.15 0.15
C GLU A 176 -5.53 16.18 0.07
N LYS A 177 -5.47 17.15 1.01
CA LYS A 177 -4.35 18.08 1.11
C LYS A 177 -3.05 17.39 1.52
N VAL A 178 -3.12 16.36 2.39
CA VAL A 178 -1.97 15.49 2.70
C VAL A 178 -1.46 14.82 1.42
N SER A 179 -2.35 14.19 0.64
CA SER A 179 -1.97 13.55 -0.63
C SER A 179 -1.33 14.53 -1.62
N ALA A 180 -1.96 15.69 -1.80
CA ALA A 180 -1.47 16.73 -2.70
C ALA A 180 -0.12 17.33 -2.27
N ALA A 181 0.23 17.23 -0.98
CA ALA A 181 1.50 17.69 -0.44
C ALA A 181 2.65 16.69 -0.62
N THR A 182 2.36 15.38 -0.66
CA THR A 182 3.37 14.29 -0.62
C THR A 182 4.52 14.48 -1.62
N PHE A 183 4.21 14.77 -2.88
CA PHE A 183 5.20 14.92 -3.96
C PHE A 183 5.20 16.32 -4.59
N ASN A 184 4.68 17.32 -3.86
CA ASN A 184 4.58 18.69 -4.34
C ASN A 184 5.44 19.65 -3.50
N PRO A 185 6.62 20.06 -4.00
CA PRO A 185 7.53 20.94 -3.27
C PRO A 185 6.97 22.36 -3.08
N ASN A 186 5.92 22.72 -3.83
CA ASN A 186 5.26 24.03 -3.75
C ASN A 186 3.98 24.01 -2.92
N THR A 187 3.72 22.94 -2.17
CA THR A 187 2.55 22.85 -1.30
C THR A 187 2.60 23.91 -0.19
N THR A 188 1.45 24.51 0.11
CA THR A 188 1.28 25.39 1.28
C THR A 188 0.67 24.65 2.47
N PHE A 189 0.39 23.36 2.33
CA PHE A 189 -0.13 22.54 3.41
C PHE A 189 1.01 22.16 4.36
N GLU A 190 0.95 22.68 5.58
CA GLU A 190 1.90 22.34 6.63
C GLU A 190 1.34 21.25 7.53
N ALA A 191 1.96 20.07 7.50
CA ALA A 191 1.72 19.00 8.45
C ALA A 191 2.86 18.93 9.45
N LYS A 192 2.52 18.89 10.75
CA LYS A 192 3.51 18.63 11.80
C LYS A 192 3.82 17.15 11.86
N LEU A 193 5.06 16.79 12.14
CA LEU A 193 5.41 15.40 12.48
C LEU A 193 5.03 15.12 13.95
N ALA A 194 4.61 13.90 14.23
CA ALA A 194 4.56 13.38 15.59
C ALA A 194 5.97 13.13 16.12
N ASP A 195 6.15 13.19 17.44
CA ASP A 195 7.46 13.02 18.08
C ASP A 195 7.98 11.58 17.90
N ASP A 196 7.05 10.63 17.75
CA ASP A 196 7.25 9.20 17.53
C ASP A 196 6.96 8.77 16.09
N CYS A 197 7.09 9.69 15.12
CA CYS A 197 6.72 9.40 13.74
C CYS A 197 7.57 8.25 13.15
N GLN A 198 6.91 7.19 12.70
CA GLN A 198 7.57 5.99 12.16
C GLN A 198 7.85 6.11 10.66
N PHE A 199 9.11 5.90 10.25
CA PHE A 199 9.46 5.76 8.83
C PHE A 199 9.79 4.31 8.47
N THR A 200 9.08 3.80 7.46
CA THR A 200 9.28 2.44 6.94
C THR A 200 9.44 2.45 5.43
N GLU A 201 10.15 1.44 4.93
CA GLU A 201 10.24 1.16 3.50
C GLU A 201 10.10 -0.35 3.33
N VAL A 202 9.16 -0.75 2.45
CA VAL A 202 8.89 -2.15 2.08
C VAL A 202 9.01 -3.13 3.27
N GLY A 203 8.24 -2.84 4.32
CA GLY A 203 8.10 -3.66 5.53
C GLY A 203 9.15 -3.47 6.62
N GLY A 204 10.31 -2.90 6.33
CA GLY A 204 11.34 -2.63 7.34
C GLY A 204 11.34 -1.18 7.82
N ARG A 205 11.82 -0.96 9.04
CA ARG A 205 12.12 0.40 9.55
C ARG A 205 13.37 0.93 8.90
N VAL A 206 13.31 2.17 8.44
CA VAL A 206 14.44 2.76 7.74
C VAL A 206 15.52 3.16 8.73
N VAL A 207 16.74 2.69 8.50
CA VAL A 207 17.93 2.98 9.29
C VAL A 207 19.00 3.52 8.37
N ASP A 208 19.71 4.57 8.78
CA ASP A 208 20.90 5.05 8.08
C ASP A 208 22.14 4.66 8.89
N PRO A 209 22.76 3.51 8.58
CA PRO A 209 23.96 3.08 9.27
C PRO A 209 25.19 3.86 8.79
N GLY A 210 25.04 4.93 8.02
CA GLY A 210 26.13 5.75 7.52
C GLY A 210 27.09 5.03 6.57
N PRO A 211 28.14 5.74 6.12
CA PRO A 211 29.14 5.20 5.21
C PRO A 211 29.80 3.92 5.76
N ASN A 212 29.80 2.86 4.97
CA ASN A 212 30.37 1.55 5.34
C ASN A 212 29.74 0.94 6.61
N ARG A 213 28.50 1.32 6.93
CA ARG A 213 27.73 0.81 8.07
C ARG A 213 28.34 1.11 9.45
N ASN A 214 29.03 2.23 9.59
CA ASN A 214 29.71 2.65 10.82
C ASN A 214 28.93 3.64 11.71
N GLY A 215 27.71 3.98 11.30
CA GLY A 215 26.77 4.89 11.96
C GLY A 215 25.75 4.18 12.85
N SER A 216 24.60 4.83 13.05
CA SER A 216 23.56 4.31 13.95
C SER A 216 22.65 3.31 13.27
N TYR A 217 22.17 2.33 14.04
CA TYR A 217 21.08 1.43 13.63
C TYR A 217 19.73 1.86 14.23
N ASP A 218 19.68 3.05 14.83
CA ASP A 218 18.44 3.64 15.29
C ASP A 218 17.55 3.98 14.08
N PRO A 219 16.26 3.62 14.11
CA PRO A 219 15.33 4.00 13.07
C PRO A 219 15.25 5.52 12.88
N LEU A 220 15.20 5.95 11.62
CA LEU A 220 14.93 7.33 11.27
C LEU A 220 13.46 7.68 11.56
N GLY A 221 13.25 8.91 12.02
CA GLY A 221 11.91 9.51 12.04
C GLY A 221 11.47 9.95 10.64
N CYS A 222 10.26 10.47 10.51
CA CYS A 222 9.70 10.91 9.23
C CYS A 222 10.30 12.22 8.66
N GLN A 223 11.42 12.70 9.19
CA GLN A 223 12.05 13.94 8.75
C GLN A 223 13.06 13.65 7.64
N PHE A 224 12.76 14.04 6.40
CA PHE A 224 13.67 13.90 5.27
C PHE A 224 14.22 15.24 4.77
N PRO A 225 15.55 15.38 4.62
CA PRO A 225 16.13 16.50 3.90
C PRO A 225 15.91 16.31 2.39
N GLY A 226 14.92 17.03 1.85
CA GLY A 226 14.58 16.96 0.43
C GLY A 226 13.70 15.75 0.11
N LEU A 227 12.48 15.99 -0.32
CA LEU A 227 11.60 14.97 -0.86
C LEU A 227 11.66 15.05 -2.40
N PRO A 228 11.73 13.92 -3.11
CA PRO A 228 11.59 13.95 -4.55
C PRO A 228 10.21 14.48 -4.93
N SER A 229 10.12 15.21 -6.03
CA SER A 229 8.86 15.72 -6.56
C SER A 229 8.37 14.94 -7.78
N ASP A 230 7.06 14.93 -7.98
CA ASP A 230 6.44 14.47 -9.20
C ASP A 230 5.21 15.32 -9.54
N LYS A 231 5.33 16.14 -10.58
CA LYS A 231 4.23 16.98 -11.08
C LYS A 231 3.04 16.18 -11.61
N ASN A 232 3.24 14.90 -11.91
CA ASN A 232 2.23 13.96 -12.40
C ASN A 232 1.87 12.92 -11.34
N ALA A 233 2.17 13.19 -10.06
CA ALA A 233 1.81 12.30 -8.97
C ALA A 233 0.32 11.93 -9.02
N ARG A 234 0.04 10.66 -8.80
CA ARG A 234 -1.30 10.09 -8.73
C ARG A 234 -1.84 10.31 -7.33
N LEU A 235 -2.59 11.40 -7.18
CA LEU A 235 -3.17 11.83 -5.90
C LEU A 235 -4.39 10.98 -5.53
N ASN A 236 -4.65 10.88 -4.22
CA ASN A 236 -5.86 10.30 -3.65
C ASN A 236 -6.17 8.88 -4.16
N LEU A 237 -5.14 8.03 -4.31
CA LEU A 237 -5.35 6.65 -4.78
C LEU A 237 -6.22 5.86 -3.79
N VAL A 238 -5.99 6.08 -2.50
CA VAL A 238 -6.80 5.58 -1.38
C VAL A 238 -6.77 6.62 -0.27
N ILE A 239 -7.94 7.02 0.24
CA ILE A 239 -8.09 7.79 1.48
C ILE A 239 -8.99 6.99 2.43
N ASP A 240 -8.39 6.45 3.48
CA ASP A 240 -9.10 5.72 4.53
C ASP A 240 -9.34 6.65 5.73
N GLU A 241 -10.52 7.28 5.77
CA GLU A 241 -10.92 8.22 6.81
C GLU A 241 -11.00 7.58 8.21
N GLU A 242 -11.18 6.26 8.28
CA GLU A 242 -11.21 5.54 9.55
C GLU A 242 -9.83 5.45 10.19
N THR A 243 -8.80 5.21 9.37
CA THR A 243 -7.41 5.03 9.82
C THR A 243 -6.55 6.28 9.67
N GLY A 244 -7.04 7.29 8.94
CA GLY A 244 -6.25 8.48 8.57
C GLY A 244 -5.17 8.18 7.54
N ILE A 245 -5.26 7.06 6.83
CA ILE A 245 -4.26 6.64 5.84
C ILE A 245 -4.56 7.27 4.48
N VAL A 246 -3.51 7.79 3.85
CA VAL A 246 -3.51 8.34 2.50
C VAL A 246 -2.47 7.60 1.67
N VAL A 247 -2.85 7.17 0.47
CA VAL A 247 -1.92 6.55 -0.49
C VAL A 247 -1.79 7.45 -1.71
N THR A 248 -0.55 7.82 -2.03
CA THR A 248 -0.19 8.66 -3.18
C THR A 248 0.82 7.92 -4.05
N GLY A 249 0.63 7.94 -5.37
CA GLY A 249 1.55 7.33 -6.32
C GLY A 249 2.46 8.35 -7.00
N ALA A 250 3.72 8.00 -7.27
CA ALA A 250 4.65 8.86 -8.01
C ALA A 250 5.63 8.07 -8.88
N ILE A 251 6.17 8.73 -9.89
CA ILE A 251 7.24 8.25 -10.76
C ILE A 251 8.45 9.16 -10.61
N ILE A 252 9.52 8.63 -10.03
CA ILE A 252 10.71 9.39 -9.65
C ILE A 252 11.90 8.95 -10.50
N PRO A 253 12.44 9.79 -11.40
CA PRO A 253 13.68 9.49 -12.09
C PRO A 253 14.87 9.61 -11.12
N GLY A 254 15.88 8.78 -11.33
CA GLY A 254 17.06 8.78 -10.49
C GLY A 254 18.17 7.88 -11.01
N LEU A 255 19.17 7.69 -10.16
CA LEU A 255 20.35 6.87 -10.44
C LEU A 255 20.44 5.74 -9.43
N VAL A 256 20.76 4.55 -9.92
CA VAL A 256 21.17 3.41 -9.10
C VAL A 256 22.69 3.47 -8.93
N TYR A 257 23.14 3.43 -7.68
CA TYR A 257 24.53 3.49 -7.26
C TYR A 257 24.99 2.17 -6.63
N PRO A 258 26.31 1.92 -6.58
CA PRO A 258 26.85 0.87 -5.72
C PRO A 258 26.49 1.18 -4.26
N TYR A 259 25.90 0.18 -3.58
CA TYR A 259 25.47 0.36 -2.19
C TYR A 259 26.66 0.35 -1.22
N GLY A 260 26.68 1.32 -0.30
CA GLY A 260 27.70 1.38 0.75
C GLY A 260 27.82 2.71 1.48
N ASN A 261 27.19 3.79 0.98
CA ASN A 261 27.15 5.07 1.68
C ASN A 261 25.72 5.52 2.00
N ILE A 262 24.96 6.00 0.99
CA ILE A 262 23.65 6.64 1.25
C ILE A 262 22.50 5.73 0.85
N SER A 263 22.35 5.40 -0.42
CA SER A 263 21.26 4.56 -0.91
C SER A 263 21.66 3.90 -2.22
N ALA A 264 21.05 2.75 -2.53
CA ALA A 264 21.23 2.13 -3.83
C ALA A 264 20.48 2.89 -4.92
N PHE A 265 19.40 3.63 -4.60
CA PHE A 265 18.70 4.51 -5.54
C PHE A 265 18.60 5.93 -4.98
N ILE A 266 19.03 6.92 -5.77
CA ILE A 266 18.99 8.33 -5.39
C ILE A 266 18.26 9.11 -6.49
N PRO A 267 17.11 9.75 -6.17
CA PRO A 267 16.39 10.62 -7.10
C PRO A 267 17.26 11.72 -7.71
N ASP A 268 16.97 12.11 -8.95
CA ASP A 268 17.72 13.15 -9.68
C ASP A 268 17.69 14.51 -8.99
N GLU A 269 16.60 14.81 -8.27
CA GLU A 269 16.43 16.07 -7.55
C GLU A 269 17.31 16.15 -6.28
N LEU A 270 17.79 14.99 -5.77
CA LEU A 270 18.63 14.91 -4.58
C LEU A 270 20.12 14.95 -4.96
N SER A 271 20.55 16.08 -5.52
CA SER A 271 21.93 16.25 -6.03
C SER A 271 23.03 16.12 -4.96
N ALA A 272 22.79 16.62 -3.75
CA ALA A 272 23.79 16.53 -2.67
C ALA A 272 24.08 15.06 -2.27
N PRO A 273 23.07 14.21 -2.03
CA PRO A 273 23.29 12.77 -1.91
C PRO A 273 24.01 12.12 -3.09
N GLN A 274 23.69 12.48 -4.33
CA GLN A 274 24.38 11.95 -5.51
C GLN A 274 25.87 12.29 -5.53
N VAL A 275 26.22 13.54 -5.24
CA VAL A 275 27.62 14.00 -5.15
C VAL A 275 28.39 13.24 -4.06
N ALA A 276 27.79 13.08 -2.88
CA ALA A 276 28.39 12.34 -1.78
C ALA A 276 28.61 10.85 -2.13
N GLN A 277 27.68 10.26 -2.88
CA GLN A 277 27.79 8.88 -3.35
C GLN A 277 28.84 8.71 -4.47
N ASP A 278 28.96 9.67 -5.39
CA ASP A 278 30.02 9.71 -6.42
C ASP A 278 31.41 9.81 -5.77
N LEU A 279 31.58 10.66 -4.76
CA LEU A 279 32.83 10.79 -4.01
C LEU A 279 33.22 9.47 -3.32
N TRP A 280 32.29 8.84 -2.60
CA TRP A 280 32.53 7.54 -1.98
C TRP A 280 32.90 6.47 -3.00
N THR A 281 32.17 6.42 -4.12
CA THR A 281 32.41 5.43 -5.20
C THR A 281 33.82 5.56 -5.77
N ASN A 282 34.29 6.79 -6.03
CA ASN A 282 35.63 7.05 -6.55
C ASN A 282 36.73 6.61 -5.56
N VAL A 283 36.54 6.87 -4.27
CA VAL A 283 37.47 6.44 -3.23
C VAL A 283 37.54 4.92 -3.15
N THR A 284 36.39 4.23 -3.17
CA THR A 284 36.34 2.76 -3.11
C THR A 284 36.94 2.12 -4.36
N LEU A 285 36.69 2.67 -5.56
CA LEU A 285 37.32 2.21 -6.80
C LEU A 285 38.85 2.33 -6.74
N ALA A 286 39.38 3.43 -6.20
CA ALA A 286 40.81 3.65 -6.07
C ALA A 286 41.48 2.70 -5.07
N GLN A 287 40.75 2.24 -4.05
CA GLN A 287 41.24 1.23 -3.09
C GLN A 287 41.33 -0.17 -3.71
N GLY A 288 40.49 -0.45 -4.72
CA GLY A 288 40.43 -1.76 -5.38
C GLY A 288 39.87 -2.87 -4.47
N GLY A 289 39.87 -4.11 -4.98
CA GLY A 289 39.54 -5.31 -4.18
C GLY A 289 38.06 -5.68 -4.08
N THR A 290 37.14 -4.87 -4.60
CA THR A 290 35.71 -5.19 -4.66
C THR A 290 35.11 -4.83 -6.02
N GLY A 291 34.17 -5.66 -6.48
CA GLY A 291 33.34 -5.32 -7.64
C GLY A 291 32.28 -4.32 -7.22
N LEU A 292 32.19 -3.19 -7.91
CA LEU A 292 31.16 -2.18 -7.72
C LEU A 292 30.25 -2.14 -8.95
N LEU A 293 28.96 -1.93 -8.70
CA LEU A 293 28.00 -1.65 -9.75
C LEU A 293 28.37 -0.32 -10.44
N GLU A 294 28.40 -0.33 -11.77
CA GLU A 294 28.46 0.91 -12.54
C GLU A 294 27.16 1.69 -12.36
N LYS A 295 27.28 2.97 -12.01
CA LYS A 295 26.12 3.86 -11.85
C LYS A 295 25.25 3.84 -13.11
N ALA A 296 23.95 3.59 -12.94
CA ALA A 296 23.02 3.47 -14.05
C ALA A 296 21.72 4.24 -13.78
N PRO A 297 21.08 4.83 -14.82
CA PRO A 297 19.80 5.48 -14.65
C PRO A 297 18.69 4.45 -14.41
N ALA A 298 17.72 4.82 -13.57
CA ALA A 298 16.55 4.03 -13.28
C ALA A 298 15.32 4.92 -13.05
N THR A 299 14.17 4.31 -12.89
CA THR A 299 12.95 5.02 -12.50
C THR A 299 12.29 4.29 -11.34
N GLY A 300 12.05 5.03 -10.27
CA GLY A 300 11.34 4.55 -9.10
C GLY A 300 9.85 4.77 -9.21
N GLU A 301 9.05 3.71 -9.16
CA GLU A 301 7.60 3.83 -8.94
C GLU A 301 7.27 3.66 -7.46
N VAL A 302 6.66 4.69 -6.89
CA VAL A 302 6.39 4.77 -5.45
C VAL A 302 4.89 4.73 -5.21
N LEU A 303 4.46 3.89 -4.25
CA LEU A 303 3.20 4.07 -3.53
C LEU A 303 3.53 4.47 -2.10
N GLU A 304 3.45 5.77 -1.83
CA GLU A 304 3.71 6.30 -0.49
C GLU A 304 2.44 6.28 0.33
N VAL A 305 2.53 5.73 1.53
CA VAL A 305 1.46 5.67 2.51
C VAL A 305 1.80 6.66 3.62
N VAL A 306 0.90 7.61 3.87
CA VAL A 306 1.01 8.58 4.96
C VAL A 306 -0.15 8.37 5.93
N GLN A 307 0.14 8.31 7.22
CA GLN A 307 -0.88 8.29 8.26
C GLN A 307 -0.97 9.65 8.95
N TYR A 308 -2.18 10.21 8.96
CA TYR A 308 -2.46 11.54 9.48
C TYR A 308 -3.68 11.57 10.40
N TYR A 309 -3.49 12.03 11.63
CA TYR A 309 -4.55 12.33 12.61
C TYR A 309 -4.02 13.30 13.67
N ASN A 310 -4.87 13.87 14.52
CA ASN A 310 -4.46 14.90 15.51
C ASN A 310 -3.68 16.07 14.91
N ASN A 311 -3.94 16.41 13.64
CA ASN A 311 -3.18 17.38 12.85
C ASN A 311 -1.67 17.11 12.75
N LYS A 312 -1.27 15.83 12.80
CA LYS A 312 0.11 15.38 12.68
C LYS A 312 0.25 14.17 11.76
N ILE A 313 1.41 14.03 11.13
CA ILE A 313 1.84 12.80 10.47
C ILE A 313 2.46 11.90 11.54
N TYR A 314 1.95 10.68 11.65
CA TYR A 314 2.45 9.66 12.59
C TYR A 314 3.27 8.59 11.89
N ALA A 315 3.07 8.38 10.59
CA ALA A 315 3.88 7.43 9.86
C ALA A 315 3.97 7.80 8.39
N VAL A 316 5.12 7.45 7.82
CA VAL A 316 5.38 7.45 6.38
C VAL A 316 5.90 6.06 6.02
N GLN A 317 5.30 5.45 5.01
CA GLN A 317 5.80 4.22 4.41
C GLN A 317 6.03 4.47 2.92
N VAL A 318 7.31 4.50 2.53
CA VAL A 318 7.69 4.60 1.12
C VAL A 318 7.75 3.19 0.55
N ASN A 319 6.88 2.89 -0.42
CA ASN A 319 6.96 1.61 -1.11
C ASN A 319 7.41 1.83 -2.54
N LEU A 320 8.70 1.63 -2.76
CA LEU A 320 9.37 1.87 -4.02
C LEU A 320 9.50 0.55 -4.82
N TYR A 321 9.50 0.65 -6.14
CA TYR A 321 9.90 -0.42 -7.05
C TYR A 321 10.74 0.20 -8.17
N LEU A 322 11.94 -0.32 -8.40
CA LEU A 322 12.86 0.18 -9.41
C LEU A 322 12.56 -0.48 -10.75
N SER A 323 12.47 0.34 -11.77
CA SER A 323 12.26 -0.08 -13.15
C SER A 323 13.27 0.57 -14.09
N GLY A 324 13.20 0.22 -15.37
CA GLY A 324 14.06 0.81 -16.39
C GLY A 324 13.95 2.34 -16.46
N PRO A 325 15.01 3.02 -16.91
CA PRO A 325 15.03 4.48 -16.99
C PRO A 325 13.98 5.02 -17.96
N GLY A 326 13.43 6.19 -17.63
CA GLY A 326 12.46 6.89 -18.49
C GLY A 326 11.07 6.27 -18.50
N MET A 327 10.78 5.35 -17.58
CA MET A 327 9.44 4.81 -17.44
C MET A 327 8.46 5.89 -16.98
N THR A 328 7.22 5.79 -17.46
CA THR A 328 6.10 6.65 -17.07
C THR A 328 4.99 5.80 -16.50
N SER A 329 4.15 6.37 -15.64
CA SER A 329 3.02 5.63 -15.10
C SER A 329 2.04 5.27 -16.21
N VAL A 330 1.85 3.96 -16.42
CA VAL A 330 0.82 3.42 -17.31
C VAL A 330 -0.60 3.73 -16.83
N TRP A 331 -0.73 4.26 -15.61
CA TRP A 331 -2.00 4.66 -14.99
C TRP A 331 -2.45 6.07 -15.41
N THR A 332 -1.53 6.95 -15.80
CA THR A 332 -1.82 8.36 -16.20
C THR A 332 -1.91 8.57 -17.70
N SER A 333 -1.40 7.64 -18.52
CA SER A 333 -1.56 7.70 -19.98
C SER A 333 -3.04 7.59 -20.35
N LYS A 334 -3.60 8.67 -20.93
CA LYS A 334 -4.89 8.59 -21.59
C LYS A 334 -4.72 7.67 -22.80
N VAL A 335 -5.50 6.60 -22.86
CA VAL A 335 -5.68 5.86 -24.10
C VAL A 335 -6.55 6.75 -24.97
N GLU A 336 -5.95 7.35 -26.00
CA GLU A 336 -6.67 8.07 -27.06
C GLU A 336 -7.50 7.11 -27.93
#